data_AF-A0A832FTF3-F1
#
_entry.id   AF-A0A832FTF3-F1
#
_cell.length_a   1.000
_cell.length_b   1.000
_cell.length_c   1.000
_cell.angle_alpha   90.00
_cell.angle_beta   90.00
_cell.angle_gamma   90.00
#
_symmetry.space_group_name_H-M   'P 1'
#
loop_
_entity.id
_entity.type
_entity.pdbx_description
1 polymer ?
#
loop_
_entity_poly.entity_id
_entity_poly.type
_entity_poly.pdbx_seq_one_letter_code
_entity_poly.pdbx_strand_id
1 'polypeptide(L)'
;MSWSLWGWFSLLLVQGSPAWAQQPGDANEFQQAVEAGEFGPAFEMAAGANGADRDAFLGALAQAQARAGARRAAAATASMIDGGRARAAALGETREQPLGGQGGGVQPDFESLIELIKETITKEPGWTDDGGTGAIREFPGGVYVDADGVLQRTAADSDGGLARVRAAAAAIGSNRQARIPSPLRKVSLPRLERAIQVRLALGQPLDQEMLVLAGLNKIQYV
;
A
#
# COMPACT_ATOMS: atom_id res chain seq x y z
N MET A 1 -8.18 -9.35 -83.06
CA MET A 1 -8.13 -10.57 -82.26
C MET A 1 -7.62 -10.18 -80.88
N SER A 2 -8.48 -10.35 -79.88
CA SER A 2 -8.18 -10.09 -78.46
C SER A 2 -7.12 -11.07 -77.97
N TRP A 3 -6.52 -10.81 -76.80
CA TRP A 3 -6.58 -11.69 -75.62
C TRP A 3 -6.03 -10.93 -74.41
N SER A 4 -6.89 -10.79 -73.40
CA SER A 4 -6.63 -10.22 -72.09
C SER A 4 -6.27 -11.36 -71.12
N LEU A 5 -5.16 -11.22 -70.40
CA LEU A 5 -4.79 -12.08 -69.27
C LEU A 5 -4.66 -11.19 -68.03
N TRP A 6 -5.70 -11.15 -67.22
CA TRP A 6 -5.64 -10.63 -65.86
C TRP A 6 -5.69 -11.83 -64.92
N GLY A 7 -4.56 -12.15 -64.30
CA GLY A 7 -4.46 -13.16 -63.25
C GLY A 7 -5.07 -12.65 -61.96
N TRP A 8 -6.07 -13.37 -61.45
CA TRP A 8 -6.68 -13.12 -60.16
C TRP A 8 -5.81 -13.75 -59.07
N PHE A 9 -5.17 -12.93 -58.24
CA PHE A 9 -4.53 -13.41 -57.01
C PHE A 9 -5.57 -13.33 -55.87
N SER A 10 -6.14 -14.48 -55.51
CA SER A 10 -6.99 -14.60 -54.32
C SER A 10 -6.10 -14.55 -53.09
N LEU A 11 -6.07 -13.40 -52.41
CA LEU A 11 -5.43 -13.24 -51.11
C LEU A 11 -6.33 -13.89 -50.05
N LEU A 12 -5.95 -15.08 -49.61
CA LEU A 12 -6.59 -15.82 -48.54
C LEU A 12 -6.25 -15.13 -47.21
N LEU A 13 -7.12 -14.20 -46.78
CA LEU A 13 -7.05 -13.56 -45.46
C LEU A 13 -7.34 -14.62 -44.38
N VAL A 14 -6.28 -15.24 -43.87
CA VAL A 14 -6.32 -15.95 -42.59
C VAL A 14 -6.59 -14.89 -41.52
N GLN A 15 -7.86 -14.79 -41.12
CA GLN A 15 -8.28 -14.05 -39.94
C GLN A 15 -7.82 -14.81 -38.69
N GLY A 16 -6.54 -14.69 -38.36
CA GLY A 16 -6.04 -15.05 -37.04
C GLY A 16 -6.54 -14.01 -36.05
N SER A 17 -7.47 -14.40 -35.18
CA SER A 17 -7.86 -13.61 -34.02
C SER A 17 -6.61 -13.26 -33.20
N PRO A 18 -6.36 -11.99 -32.82
CA PRO A 18 -5.28 -11.70 -31.91
C PRO A 18 -5.67 -12.28 -30.54
N ALA A 19 -5.04 -13.39 -30.18
CA ALA A 19 -4.74 -13.61 -28.78
C ALA A 19 -4.03 -12.34 -28.32
N TRP A 20 -4.58 -11.63 -27.33
CA TRP A 20 -3.94 -10.48 -26.72
C TRP A 20 -2.67 -10.96 -26.01
N ALA A 21 -1.61 -11.15 -26.78
CA ALA A 21 -0.26 -11.26 -26.28
C ALA A 21 0.15 -9.85 -25.88
N GLN A 22 0.46 -9.65 -24.59
CA GLN A 22 1.12 -8.43 -24.14
C GLN A 22 2.29 -8.14 -25.05
N GLN A 23 2.28 -6.95 -25.65
CA GLN A 23 3.37 -6.55 -26.52
C GLN A 23 4.59 -6.31 -25.62
N PRO A 24 5.80 -6.76 -25.98
CA PRO A 24 6.99 -6.53 -25.17
C PRO A 24 7.29 -5.04 -24.88
N GLY A 25 6.63 -4.12 -25.60
CA GLY A 25 6.63 -2.68 -25.30
C GLY A 25 5.95 -2.33 -23.97
N ASP A 26 4.78 -2.91 -23.67
CA ASP A 26 3.98 -2.55 -22.49
C ASP A 26 4.71 -2.86 -21.18
N ALA A 27 5.43 -4.01 -21.14
CA ALA A 27 6.24 -4.39 -19.99
C ALA A 27 7.46 -3.48 -19.80
N ASN A 28 8.04 -2.98 -20.90
CA ASN A 28 9.20 -2.10 -20.85
C ASN A 28 8.79 -0.68 -20.43
N GLU A 29 7.65 -0.18 -20.94
CA GLU A 29 7.05 1.09 -20.52
C GLU A 29 6.63 1.07 -19.05
N PHE A 30 6.01 -0.02 -18.60
CA PHE A 30 5.70 -0.23 -17.19
C PHE A 30 6.96 -0.15 -16.33
N GLN A 31 8.03 -0.85 -16.72
CA GLN A 31 9.28 -0.86 -15.97
C GLN A 31 9.91 0.54 -15.91
N GLN A 32 9.89 1.29 -17.02
CA GLN A 32 10.37 2.67 -17.05
C GLN A 32 9.57 3.58 -16.11
N ALA A 33 8.24 3.48 -16.11
CA ALA A 33 7.39 4.26 -15.21
C ALA A 33 7.66 3.92 -13.74
N VAL A 34 7.84 2.64 -13.43
CA VAL A 34 8.16 2.17 -12.08
C VAL A 34 9.54 2.67 -11.62
N GLU A 35 10.56 2.58 -12.47
CA GLU A 35 11.92 3.04 -12.19
C GLU A 35 12.02 4.57 -12.06
N ALA A 36 11.21 5.30 -12.83
CA ALA A 36 11.06 6.75 -12.73
C ALA A 36 10.26 7.20 -11.48
N GLY A 37 9.63 6.28 -10.75
CA GLY A 37 8.76 6.58 -9.61
C GLY A 37 7.37 7.11 -10.01
N GLU A 38 6.99 6.99 -11.28
CA GLU A 38 5.70 7.39 -11.82
C GLU A 38 4.63 6.31 -11.54
N PHE A 39 4.22 6.20 -10.27
CA PHE A 39 3.33 5.13 -9.84
C PHE A 39 1.89 5.24 -10.36
N GLY A 40 1.44 6.43 -10.77
CA GLY A 40 0.12 6.63 -11.38
C GLY A 40 0.02 5.96 -12.75
N PRO A 41 0.87 6.33 -13.72
CA PRO A 41 0.95 5.66 -15.02
C PRO A 41 1.19 4.15 -14.92
N ALA A 42 2.09 3.72 -14.04
CA ALA A 42 2.35 2.30 -13.81
C ALA A 42 1.10 1.54 -13.29
N PHE A 43 0.27 2.18 -12.48
CA PHE A 43 -0.99 1.60 -12.01
C PHE A 43 -2.01 1.44 -13.15
N GLU A 44 -2.15 2.44 -14.02
CA GLU A 44 -3.05 2.37 -15.17
C GLU A 44 -2.64 1.24 -16.14
N MET A 45 -1.33 1.06 -16.37
CA MET A 45 -0.81 -0.06 -17.16
C MET A 45 -1.11 -1.41 -16.50
N ALA A 46 -0.98 -1.51 -15.17
CA ALA A 46 -1.37 -2.70 -14.41
C ALA A 46 -2.89 -2.97 -14.48
N ALA A 47 -3.72 -1.92 -14.47
CA ALA A 47 -5.17 -2.02 -14.59
C ALA A 47 -5.62 -2.43 -16.00
N GLY A 48 -4.87 -2.07 -17.04
CA GLY A 48 -5.11 -2.48 -18.43
C GLY A 48 -4.67 -3.91 -18.76
N ALA A 49 -3.81 -4.51 -17.95
CA ALA A 49 -3.39 -5.91 -18.09
C ALA A 49 -4.46 -6.89 -17.57
N ASN A 50 -4.32 -8.17 -17.93
CA ASN A 50 -5.27 -9.22 -17.54
C ASN A 50 -4.59 -10.37 -16.80
N GLY A 51 -5.35 -11.05 -15.93
CA GLY A 51 -4.96 -12.31 -15.31
C GLY A 51 -3.61 -12.26 -14.58
N ALA A 52 -2.73 -13.21 -14.89
CA ALA A 52 -1.44 -13.37 -14.22
C ALA A 52 -0.51 -12.18 -14.47
N ASP A 53 -0.59 -11.53 -15.63
CA ASP A 53 0.29 -10.42 -15.98
C ASP A 53 -0.11 -9.14 -15.24
N ARG A 54 -1.41 -8.93 -15.02
CA ARG A 54 -1.90 -7.88 -14.11
C ARG A 54 -1.38 -8.11 -12.69
N ASP A 55 -1.46 -9.34 -12.19
CA ASP A 55 -0.96 -9.68 -10.86
C ASP A 55 0.56 -9.46 -10.74
N ALA A 56 1.32 -9.74 -11.80
CA ALA A 56 2.76 -9.48 -11.87
C ALA A 56 3.07 -7.97 -11.83
N PHE A 57 2.36 -7.16 -12.62
CA PHE A 57 2.53 -5.70 -12.62
C PHE A 57 2.15 -5.08 -11.27
N LEU A 58 1.04 -5.51 -10.66
CA LEU A 58 0.65 -5.03 -9.33
C LEU A 58 1.68 -5.44 -8.26
N GLY A 59 2.28 -6.63 -8.36
CA GLY A 59 3.36 -7.07 -7.49
C GLY A 59 4.60 -6.18 -7.62
N ALA A 60 5.06 -5.93 -8.85
CA ALA A 60 6.22 -5.08 -9.12
C ALA A 60 5.97 -3.62 -8.67
N LEU A 61 4.78 -3.08 -8.92
CA LEU A 61 4.40 -1.75 -8.46
C LEU A 61 4.37 -1.64 -6.94
N ALA A 62 3.80 -2.63 -6.25
CA ALA A 62 3.78 -2.66 -4.78
C ALA A 62 5.21 -2.70 -4.21
N GLN A 63 6.08 -3.50 -4.81
CA GLN A 63 7.48 -3.57 -4.41
C GLN A 63 8.21 -2.23 -4.59
N ALA A 64 8.01 -1.56 -5.72
CA ALA A 64 8.61 -0.26 -5.99
C ALA A 64 8.07 0.84 -5.06
N GLN A 65 6.76 0.85 -4.81
CA GLN A 65 6.13 1.76 -3.84
C GLN A 65 6.71 1.56 -2.43
N ALA A 66 6.94 0.32 -2.01
CA ALA A 66 7.52 0.04 -0.70
C ALA A 66 9.00 0.42 -0.61
N ARG A 67 9.80 0.21 -1.67
CA ARG A 67 11.18 0.71 -1.78
C ARG A 67 11.25 2.24 -1.74
N ALA A 68 10.26 2.93 -2.30
CA ALA A 68 10.12 4.38 -2.27
C ALA A 68 9.54 4.93 -0.94
N GLY A 69 9.28 4.08 0.06
CA GLY A 69 8.74 4.48 1.37
C GLY A 69 7.22 4.62 1.43
N ALA A 70 6.51 4.46 0.32
CA ALA A 70 5.05 4.53 0.21
C ALA A 70 4.35 3.24 0.67
N ARG A 71 4.64 2.77 1.89
CA ARG A 71 4.16 1.48 2.42
C ARG A 71 2.66 1.27 2.40
N ARG A 72 1.86 2.31 2.71
CA ARG A 72 0.40 2.21 2.67
C ARG A 72 -0.11 1.99 1.24
N ALA A 73 0.49 2.69 0.27
CA ALA A 73 0.19 2.50 -1.14
C ALA A 73 0.61 1.10 -1.59
N ALA A 74 1.81 0.65 -1.21
CA ALA A 74 2.31 -0.67 -1.52
C ALA A 74 1.39 -1.79 -1.01
N ALA A 75 0.94 -1.72 0.24
CA ALA A 75 0.02 -2.69 0.81
C ALA A 75 -1.36 -2.66 0.12
N ALA A 76 -1.86 -1.48 -0.24
CA ALA A 76 -3.10 -1.34 -0.99
C ALA A 76 -2.98 -1.97 -2.38
N THR A 77 -1.91 -1.66 -3.14
CA THR A 77 -1.62 -2.22 -4.47
C THR A 77 -1.48 -3.74 -4.41
N ALA A 78 -0.70 -4.27 -3.46
CA ALA A 78 -0.56 -5.70 -3.27
C ALA A 78 -1.90 -6.38 -3.00
N SER A 79 -2.81 -5.74 -2.24
CA SER A 79 -4.13 -6.31 -1.93
C SER A 79 -5.05 -6.50 -3.15
N MET A 80 -4.77 -5.79 -4.25
CA MET A 80 -5.53 -5.84 -5.51
C MET A 80 -5.15 -7.03 -6.40
N ILE A 81 -4.04 -7.72 -6.09
CA ILE A 81 -3.61 -8.96 -6.75
C ILE A 81 -4.65 -10.05 -6.50
N ASP A 82 -5.13 -10.72 -7.54
CA ASP A 82 -6.19 -11.73 -7.42
C ASP A 82 -5.64 -13.09 -6.94
N GLY A 83 -4.49 -13.51 -7.44
CA GLY A 83 -3.79 -14.73 -7.03
C GLY A 83 -3.36 -14.70 -5.56
N GLY A 84 -3.93 -15.59 -4.72
CA GLY A 84 -3.65 -15.62 -3.28
C GLY A 84 -2.18 -15.80 -2.92
N ARG A 85 -1.45 -16.67 -3.64
CA ARG A 85 0.00 -16.88 -3.44
C ARG A 85 0.83 -15.68 -3.86
N ALA A 86 0.52 -15.08 -5.03
CA ALA A 86 1.21 -13.89 -5.53
C ALA A 86 1.01 -12.69 -4.60
N ARG A 87 -0.22 -12.51 -4.08
CA ARG A 87 -0.54 -11.51 -3.06
C ARG A 87 0.26 -11.71 -1.78
N ALA A 88 0.32 -12.93 -1.27
CA ALA A 88 1.05 -13.24 -0.04
C ALA A 88 2.56 -12.96 -0.20
N ALA A 89 3.14 -13.28 -1.36
CA ALA A 89 4.53 -12.96 -1.68
C ALA A 89 4.76 -11.44 -1.71
N ALA A 90 3.94 -10.70 -2.46
CA ALA A 90 4.05 -9.24 -2.55
C ALA A 90 3.92 -8.56 -1.17
N LEU A 91 2.94 -8.98 -0.36
CA LEU A 91 2.77 -8.45 1.00
C LEU A 91 3.95 -8.80 1.92
N GLY A 92 4.51 -10.01 1.79
CA GLY A 92 5.73 -10.41 2.50
C GLY A 92 6.88 -9.46 2.19
N GLU A 93 7.15 -9.18 0.92
CA GLU A 93 8.23 -8.27 0.52
C GLU A 93 8.04 -6.83 1.05
N THR A 94 6.79 -6.32 1.05
CA THR A 94 6.49 -5.00 1.62
C THR A 94 6.71 -4.93 3.14
N ARG A 95 6.62 -6.07 3.82
CA ARG A 95 6.87 -6.20 5.26
C ARG A 95 8.36 -6.22 5.55
N GLU A 96 9.13 -6.99 4.77
CA GLU A 96 10.58 -7.15 4.90
C GLU A 96 11.37 -5.89 4.52
N GLN A 97 10.79 -4.96 3.76
CA GLN A 97 11.45 -3.69 3.51
C GLN A 97 11.56 -2.83 4.80
N PRO A 98 12.76 -2.28 5.08
CA PRO A 98 12.98 -1.45 6.26
C PRO A 98 12.02 -0.26 6.27
N LEU A 99 11.67 0.25 7.47
CA LEU A 99 10.89 1.47 7.67
C LEU A 99 11.71 2.68 7.16
N GLY A 100 11.84 2.81 5.84
CA GLY A 100 12.30 4.03 5.18
C GLY A 100 11.14 5.02 5.17
N GLY A 101 11.25 6.02 6.03
CA GLY A 101 10.14 6.86 6.45
C GLY A 101 9.55 7.73 5.35
N GLN A 102 8.22 7.79 5.34
CA GLN A 102 7.52 9.00 4.97
C GLN A 102 6.31 9.18 5.88
N GLY A 103 6.49 10.04 6.90
CA GLY A 103 5.41 10.59 7.72
C GLY A 103 5.38 10.12 9.18
N GLY A 104 5.90 10.99 10.06
CA GLY A 104 5.48 11.06 11.48
C GLY A 104 6.13 10.09 12.47
N GLY A 105 7.26 9.46 12.11
CA GLY A 105 7.96 8.55 13.02
C GLY A 105 9.44 8.32 12.72
N VAL A 106 10.03 9.07 11.77
CA VAL A 106 11.48 9.17 11.71
C VAL A 106 11.84 10.05 12.88
N GLN A 107 12.26 9.45 13.99
CA GLN A 107 12.98 10.21 15.01
C GLN A 107 14.25 10.70 14.29
N PRO A 108 14.39 12.02 14.05
CA PRO A 108 15.63 12.54 13.50
C PRO A 108 16.73 12.05 14.43
N ASP A 109 17.85 11.61 13.86
CA ASP A 109 19.04 11.27 14.64
C ASP A 109 19.66 12.56 15.16
N PHE A 110 18.99 13.11 16.18
CA PHE A 110 19.43 14.30 16.89
C PHE A 110 20.67 13.99 17.72
N GLU A 111 20.96 12.73 18.02
CA GLU A 111 22.14 12.34 18.80
C GLU A 111 23.41 12.63 18.01
N SER A 112 23.47 12.18 16.74
CA SER A 112 24.60 12.50 15.85
C SER A 112 24.77 14.01 15.63
N LEU A 113 23.67 14.76 15.58
CA LEU A 113 23.71 16.22 15.44
C LEU A 113 24.18 16.91 16.73
N ILE A 114 23.72 16.44 17.89
CA ILE A 114 24.13 16.93 19.21
C ILE A 114 25.63 16.73 19.39
N GLU A 115 26.16 15.56 19.05
CA GLU A 115 27.59 15.26 19.14
C GLU A 115 28.42 16.12 18.19
N LEU A 116 27.98 16.31 16.93
CA LEU A 116 28.67 17.21 16.00
C LEU A 116 28.70 18.65 16.53
N ILE A 117 27.61 19.14 17.12
CA ILE A 117 27.54 20.49 17.70
C ILE A 117 28.45 20.61 18.92
N LYS A 118 28.45 19.61 19.82
CA LYS A 118 29.37 19.52 20.97
C LYS A 118 30.84 19.57 20.52
N GLU A 119 31.17 18.94 19.40
CA GLU A 119 32.54 18.89 18.87
C GLU A 119 32.96 20.14 18.08
N THR A 120 32.03 20.78 17.35
CA THR A 120 32.36 21.87 16.41
C THR A 120 32.20 23.27 16.99
N ILE A 121 31.32 23.47 17.98
CA ILE A 121 31.11 24.78 18.60
C ILE A 121 31.88 24.86 19.92
N THR A 122 33.09 25.42 19.81
CA THR A 122 34.02 25.89 20.86
C THR A 122 33.92 25.17 22.21
N LYS A 123 34.91 24.31 22.47
CA LYS A 123 35.20 23.73 23.78
C LYS A 123 35.48 24.85 24.80
N GLU A 124 34.42 25.35 25.46
CA GLU A 124 34.37 26.08 26.75
C GLU A 124 33.50 27.37 26.67
N PRO A 125 32.46 27.50 27.53
CA PRO A 125 31.88 26.49 28.43
C PRO A 125 30.91 25.65 27.59
N GLY A 126 31.40 24.54 27.04
CA GLY A 126 30.70 23.76 26.02
C GLY A 126 29.32 23.25 26.42
N TRP A 127 28.59 22.73 25.43
CA TRP A 127 27.31 22.07 25.62
C TRP A 127 27.51 20.77 26.41
N THR A 128 26.85 20.64 27.55
CA THR A 128 27.02 19.50 28.47
C THR A 128 25.65 18.97 28.89
N ASP A 129 25.59 17.67 29.14
CA ASP A 129 24.35 16.97 29.53
C ASP A 129 23.94 17.33 30.98
N ASP A 130 24.85 17.94 31.73
CA ASP A 130 24.75 18.15 33.19
C ASP A 130 24.18 19.54 33.57
N GLY A 131 23.74 20.34 32.60
CA GLY A 131 23.04 21.60 32.86
C GLY A 131 23.92 22.85 32.97
N GLY A 132 25.00 22.95 32.18
CA GLY A 132 25.75 24.20 31.99
C GLY A 132 25.01 25.26 31.16
N THR A 133 25.69 26.34 30.76
CA THR A 133 25.16 27.44 29.92
C THR A 133 24.55 26.99 28.58
N GLY A 134 24.84 25.76 28.13
CA GLY A 134 24.16 25.08 27.04
C GLY A 134 23.60 23.73 27.50
N ALA A 135 22.39 23.71 28.04
CA ALA A 135 21.68 22.51 28.50
C ALA A 135 20.67 22.02 27.44
N ILE A 136 20.72 20.72 27.13
CA ILE A 136 19.79 20.06 26.20
C ILE A 136 18.49 19.72 26.94
N ARG A 137 17.33 20.12 26.39
CA ARG A 137 16.01 19.83 26.97
C ARG A 137 15.08 19.23 25.91
N GLU A 138 14.27 18.26 26.33
CA GLU A 138 13.23 17.69 25.49
C GLU A 138 12.16 18.74 25.14
N PHE A 139 11.79 18.81 23.86
CA PHE A 139 10.78 19.75 23.37
C PHE A 139 9.50 18.99 23.00
N PRO A 140 8.38 19.15 23.71
CA PRO A 140 7.12 18.52 23.33
C PRO A 140 6.62 19.13 22.00
N GLY A 141 6.74 18.35 20.92
CA GLY A 141 6.50 18.80 19.55
C GLY A 141 5.17 18.34 18.95
N GLY A 142 4.68 19.15 18.00
CA GLY A 142 3.59 18.84 17.07
C GLY A 142 3.20 20.08 16.26
N VAL A 143 3.13 19.95 14.93
CA VAL A 143 2.70 21.01 14.00
C VAL A 143 1.71 20.42 12.99
N TYR A 144 0.65 21.15 12.68
CA TYR A 144 -0.24 20.85 11.55
C TYR A 144 -0.12 21.95 10.51
N VAL A 145 -0.41 21.61 9.25
CA VAL A 145 -0.43 22.55 8.13
C VAL A 145 -1.89 22.80 7.80
N ASP A 146 -2.33 24.06 7.81
CA ASP A 146 -3.68 24.39 7.34
C ASP A 146 -3.78 24.32 5.81
N ALA A 147 -5.00 24.47 5.28
CA ALA A 147 -5.24 24.38 3.84
C ALA A 147 -4.55 25.50 3.03
N ASP A 148 -4.11 26.56 3.71
CA ASP A 148 -3.38 27.69 3.12
C ASP A 148 -1.84 27.49 3.22
N GLY A 149 -1.39 26.34 3.74
CA GLY A 149 0.01 26.00 3.85
C GLY A 149 0.72 26.63 5.06
N VAL A 150 -0.02 27.23 5.99
CA VAL A 150 0.55 27.86 7.19
C VAL A 150 0.79 26.82 8.27
N LEU A 151 2.00 26.81 8.82
CA LEU A 151 2.38 25.95 9.94
C LEU A 151 1.77 26.47 11.23
N GLN A 152 0.92 25.64 11.82
CA GLN A 152 0.28 25.92 13.10
C GLN A 152 0.72 24.90 14.15
N ARG A 153 0.98 25.37 15.36
CA ARG A 153 1.35 24.51 16.49
C ARG A 153 0.13 23.72 16.92
N THR A 154 0.23 22.39 16.99
CA THR A 154 -0.86 21.59 17.58
C THR A 154 -0.87 21.82 19.09
N ALA A 155 -1.91 22.51 19.57
CA ALA A 155 -2.32 22.38 20.96
C ALA A 155 -2.82 20.94 21.19
N ALA A 156 -2.61 20.40 22.39
CA ALA A 156 -3.25 19.14 22.78
C ALA A 156 -4.78 19.26 22.58
N ASP A 157 -5.43 18.18 22.10
CA ASP A 157 -6.89 18.14 21.92
C ASP A 157 -7.58 18.46 23.26
N SER A 158 -8.04 19.71 23.39
CA SER A 158 -8.59 20.25 24.63
C SER A 158 -10.12 20.14 24.68
N ASP A 159 -10.77 19.95 23.54
CA ASP A 159 -12.25 19.94 23.40
C ASP A 159 -12.81 18.54 23.10
N GLY A 160 -11.96 17.51 22.99
CA GLY A 160 -12.40 16.13 22.79
C GLY A 160 -13.11 15.91 21.45
N GLY A 161 -12.82 16.75 20.45
CA GLY A 161 -13.44 16.68 19.13
C GLY A 161 -13.22 15.32 18.47
N LEU A 162 -12.04 14.73 18.67
CA LEU A 162 -11.71 13.39 18.18
C LEU A 162 -12.59 12.31 18.81
N ALA A 163 -12.92 12.44 20.11
CA ALA A 163 -13.82 11.51 20.78
C ALA A 163 -15.24 11.57 20.21
N ARG A 164 -15.73 12.76 19.88
CA ARG A 164 -17.05 12.96 19.24
C ARG A 164 -17.11 12.35 17.84
N VAL A 165 -16.06 12.54 17.03
CA VAL A 165 -15.95 11.92 15.69
C VAL A 165 -15.96 10.39 15.79
N ARG A 166 -15.23 9.82 16.76
CA ARG A 166 -15.23 8.37 17.02
C ARG A 166 -16.62 7.85 17.39
N ALA A 167 -17.35 8.55 18.25
CA ALA A 167 -18.71 8.19 18.62
C ALA A 167 -19.69 8.26 17.44
N ALA A 168 -19.58 9.30 16.60
CA ALA A 168 -20.40 9.45 15.39
C ALA A 168 -20.12 8.34 14.36
N ALA A 169 -18.86 7.97 14.15
CA ALA A 169 -18.48 6.88 13.26
C ALA A 169 -19.03 5.52 13.73
N ALA A 170 -19.07 5.28 15.05
CA ALA A 170 -19.68 4.08 15.62
C ALA A 170 -21.20 4.00 15.37
N ALA A 171 -21.89 5.14 15.32
CA ALA A 171 -23.32 5.20 15.00
C ALA A 171 -23.61 4.94 13.50
N ILE A 172 -22.65 5.24 12.62
CA ILE A 172 -22.79 5.12 11.14
C ILE A 172 -22.44 3.70 10.64
N GLY A 173 -21.88 2.82 11.47
CA GLY A 173 -21.61 1.40 11.16
C GLY A 173 -22.87 0.54 10.96
N SER A 174 -23.68 0.88 9.95
CA SER A 174 -25.06 0.41 9.76
C SER A 174 -25.18 -0.84 8.88
N ASN A 175 -24.23 -1.77 8.91
CA ASN A 175 -24.46 -3.07 8.26
C ASN A 175 -25.37 -3.96 9.12
N ARG A 176 -26.65 -3.58 9.20
CA ARG A 176 -27.68 -4.31 9.96
C ARG A 176 -28.01 -5.66 9.33
N GLN A 177 -27.65 -5.88 8.05
CA GLN A 177 -27.84 -7.17 7.35
C GLN A 177 -27.02 -8.30 7.99
N ALA A 178 -25.95 -7.97 8.73
CA ALA A 178 -25.23 -8.93 9.56
C ALA A 178 -26.11 -9.61 10.63
N ARG A 179 -27.31 -9.07 10.92
CA ARG A 179 -28.24 -9.61 11.94
C ARG A 179 -29.35 -10.51 11.39
N ILE A 180 -29.43 -10.74 10.08
CA ILE A 180 -30.48 -11.59 9.48
C ILE A 180 -30.06 -13.07 9.59
N PRO A 181 -30.79 -13.95 10.29
CA PRO A 181 -30.41 -15.36 10.40
C PRO A 181 -30.42 -16.03 9.01
N SER A 182 -29.35 -16.76 8.69
CA SER A 182 -29.21 -17.54 7.46
C SER A 182 -28.91 -18.99 7.87
N PRO A 183 -29.58 -20.01 7.27
CA PRO A 183 -29.43 -21.40 7.66
C PRO A 183 -27.97 -21.91 7.59
N LEU A 184 -27.17 -21.37 6.66
CA LEU A 184 -25.73 -21.59 6.55
C LEU A 184 -25.09 -20.33 5.95
N ARG A 185 -24.44 -19.50 6.76
CA ARG A 185 -23.64 -18.38 6.26
C ARG A 185 -22.33 -18.90 5.70
N LYS A 186 -22.27 -19.05 4.38
CA LYS A 186 -21.01 -19.32 3.67
C LYS A 186 -20.10 -18.10 3.83
N VAL A 187 -18.99 -18.28 4.53
CA VAL A 187 -17.87 -17.33 4.51
C VAL A 187 -16.95 -17.71 3.36
N SER A 188 -16.64 -16.73 2.52
CA SER A 188 -15.65 -16.92 1.46
C SER A 188 -14.27 -17.01 2.09
N LEU A 189 -13.65 -18.19 2.05
CA LEU A 189 -12.28 -18.41 2.55
C LEU A 189 -11.27 -17.44 1.92
N PRO A 190 -11.27 -17.18 0.60
CA PRO A 190 -10.37 -16.17 0.02
C PRO A 190 -10.56 -14.76 0.58
N ARG A 191 -11.80 -14.38 0.92
CA ARG A 191 -12.09 -13.06 1.52
C ARG A 191 -11.66 -13.00 2.98
N LEU A 192 -11.86 -14.08 3.73
CA LEU A 192 -11.38 -14.20 5.11
C LEU A 192 -9.84 -14.14 5.17
N GLU A 193 -9.17 -14.85 4.28
CA GLU A 193 -7.71 -14.84 4.15
C GLU A 193 -7.19 -13.44 3.83
N ARG A 194 -7.79 -12.74 2.87
CA ARG A 194 -7.44 -11.35 2.55
C ARG A 194 -7.60 -10.43 3.76
N ALA A 195 -8.70 -10.57 4.50
CA ALA A 195 -8.92 -9.75 5.69
C ALA A 195 -7.90 -10.03 6.81
N ILE A 196 -7.51 -11.30 7.00
CA ILE A 196 -6.46 -11.71 7.96
C ILE A 196 -5.12 -11.09 7.56
N GLN A 197 -4.74 -11.22 6.29
CA GLN A 197 -3.47 -10.70 5.77
C GLN A 197 -3.36 -9.19 5.98
N VAL A 198 -4.43 -8.44 5.71
CA VAL A 198 -4.47 -6.98 5.90
C VAL A 198 -4.28 -6.61 7.37
N ARG A 199 -4.98 -7.28 8.31
CA ARG A 199 -4.83 -6.99 9.75
C ARG A 199 -3.44 -7.29 10.26
N LEU A 200 -2.86 -8.41 9.87
CA LEU A 200 -1.49 -8.78 10.26
C LEU A 200 -0.44 -7.81 9.72
N ALA A 201 -0.62 -7.31 8.48
CA ALA A 201 0.25 -6.29 7.90
C ALA A 201 0.17 -4.95 8.65
N LEU A 202 -1.00 -4.63 9.20
CA LEU A 202 -1.23 -3.43 10.02
C LEU A 202 -0.88 -3.61 11.50
N GLY A 203 -0.37 -4.77 11.92
CA GLY A 203 -0.07 -5.09 13.32
C GLY A 203 -1.32 -5.14 14.21
N GLN A 204 -2.50 -5.29 13.62
CA GLN A 204 -3.76 -5.37 14.37
C GLN A 204 -4.02 -6.80 14.83
N PRO A 205 -4.57 -6.98 16.05
CA PRO A 205 -5.00 -8.31 16.49
C PRO A 205 -6.12 -8.83 15.58
N LEU A 206 -6.16 -10.15 15.38
CA LEU A 206 -7.23 -10.80 14.64
C LEU A 206 -8.49 -10.89 15.53
N ASP A 207 -9.63 -10.50 14.98
CA ASP A 207 -10.91 -10.63 15.69
C ASP A 207 -11.20 -12.11 15.98
N GLN A 208 -11.82 -12.38 17.13
CA GLN A 208 -12.16 -13.75 17.55
C GLN A 208 -13.02 -14.48 16.52
N GLU A 209 -13.90 -13.75 15.81
CA GLU A 209 -14.72 -14.27 14.72
C GLU A 209 -13.86 -14.81 13.55
N MET A 210 -12.78 -14.12 13.19
CA MET A 210 -11.88 -14.54 12.11
C MET A 210 -11.10 -15.80 12.47
N LEU A 211 -10.74 -15.95 13.76
CA LEU A 211 -10.06 -17.14 14.29
C LEU A 211 -10.96 -18.37 14.29
N VAL A 212 -12.25 -18.20 14.61
CA VAL A 212 -13.21 -19.31 14.74
C VAL A 212 -13.80 -19.73 13.38
N LEU A 213 -13.95 -18.80 12.43
CA LEU A 213 -14.50 -19.07 11.09
C LEU A 213 -13.57 -19.89 10.18
N ALA A 214 -12.27 -19.94 10.49
CA ALA A 214 -11.26 -20.70 9.73
C ALA A 214 -11.32 -22.23 9.95
N GLY A 215 -12.24 -22.75 10.78
CA GLY A 215 -12.27 -24.16 11.21
C GLY A 215 -13.17 -25.11 10.40
N LEU A 216 -14.03 -24.64 9.49
CA LEU A 216 -14.98 -25.49 8.77
C LEU A 216 -14.45 -25.93 7.40
N ASN A 217 -13.56 -26.92 7.39
CA ASN A 217 -12.93 -27.43 6.16
C ASN A 217 -13.75 -28.52 5.41
N LYS A 218 -14.87 -29.01 5.96
CA LYS A 218 -15.66 -30.08 5.33
C LYS A 218 -17.11 -30.14 5.82
N ILE A 219 -18.08 -30.10 4.92
CA ILE A 219 -19.48 -30.46 5.20
C ILE A 219 -19.66 -31.91 4.71
N GLN A 220 -19.75 -32.87 5.64
CA GLN A 220 -19.86 -34.30 5.32
C GLN A 220 -21.30 -34.80 5.19
N TYR A 221 -22.28 -34.03 5.66
CA TYR A 221 -23.69 -34.43 5.60
C TYR A 221 -24.52 -33.18 5.28
N VAL A 222 -25.29 -33.28 4.20
CA VAL A 222 -26.48 -32.45 3.96
C VAL A 222 -27.67 -33.33 4.32
#